data_AF-A0A3S0XBG9-F1
#
_entry.id   AF-A0A3S0XBG9-F1
#
_cell.length_a   1.000
_cell.length_b   1.000
_cell.length_c   1.000
_cell.angle_alpha   90.00
_cell.angle_beta   90.00
_cell.angle_gamma   90.00
#
_symmetry.space_group_name_H-M   'P 1'
#
loop_
_entity.id
_entity.type
_entity.pdbx_description
1 polymer ?
#
loop_
_entity_poly.entity_id
_entity_poly.type
_entity_poly.pdbx_seq_one_letter_code
_entity_poly.pdbx_strand_id
1 'polypeptide(L)'
;MKKIVLALFMALASLPLWAQSNATAGSADLDAEKRRLSAEREAIEKRYVEERAACYKKFAVEDCLRESRTRRRAETDNIKRQETAINDIQRQRSGAAELRKLDEKAGTQRSVDTPEKQQQSIQNQKDREQRAADHAAGRASTAAEAAERERQFQSKQQSHADEQAKAAQRRAEAPEAVRRFEEKQRRAAEHRADRERRNAQQRDKPRGAPLPPPPAEPGPAKP
;
A
#
# COMPACT_ATOMS: atom_id res chain seq x y z
N MET A 1 -81.51 20.78 -22.78
CA MET A 1 -80.16 21.24 -22.39
C MET A 1 -79.71 20.82 -20.97
N LYS A 2 -80.61 20.51 -20.03
CA LYS A 2 -80.25 20.15 -18.64
C LYS A 2 -79.73 18.71 -18.45
N LYS A 3 -80.06 17.79 -19.37
CA LYS A 3 -79.64 16.38 -19.33
C LYS A 3 -78.25 16.12 -19.93
N ILE A 4 -77.76 17.02 -20.78
CA ILE A 4 -76.46 16.91 -21.46
C ILE A 4 -75.33 17.41 -20.52
N VAL A 5 -75.62 18.43 -19.71
CA VAL A 5 -74.68 18.95 -18.69
C VAL A 5 -74.43 17.93 -17.58
N LEU A 6 -75.44 17.13 -17.22
CA LEU A 6 -75.31 16.11 -16.16
C LEU A 6 -74.50 14.88 -16.62
N ALA A 7 -74.57 14.54 -17.91
CA ALA A 7 -73.80 13.43 -18.49
C ALA A 7 -72.31 13.80 -18.66
N LEU A 8 -72.00 15.05 -18.98
CA LEU A 8 -70.62 15.55 -19.06
C LEU A 8 -69.94 15.67 -17.69
N PHE A 9 -70.70 15.96 -16.62
CA PHE A 9 -70.15 15.98 -15.25
C PHE A 9 -69.90 14.58 -14.66
N MET A 10 -70.66 13.55 -15.08
CA MET A 10 -70.43 12.16 -14.66
C MET A 10 -69.26 11.49 -15.41
N ALA A 11 -68.90 11.96 -16.61
CA ALA A 11 -67.76 11.44 -17.36
C ALA A 11 -66.40 12.00 -16.91
N LEU A 12 -66.38 13.15 -16.22
CA LEU A 12 -65.15 13.73 -15.65
C LEU A 12 -64.79 13.20 -14.26
N ALA A 13 -65.65 12.42 -13.61
CA ALA A 13 -65.45 11.91 -12.25
C ALA A 13 -64.83 10.50 -12.19
N SER A 14 -64.57 9.85 -13.33
CA SER A 14 -64.08 8.46 -13.40
C SER A 14 -62.56 8.31 -13.62
N LEU A 15 -61.78 9.38 -13.46
CA LEU A 15 -60.32 9.31 -13.45
C LEU A 15 -59.76 9.78 -12.11
N PRO A 16 -59.73 8.90 -11.10
CA PRO A 16 -58.52 8.86 -10.28
C PRO A 16 -58.24 7.44 -9.76
N LEU A 17 -57.61 6.57 -10.54
CA LEU A 17 -57.13 5.30 -9.96
C LEU A 17 -55.79 4.77 -10.47
N TRP A 18 -54.98 5.59 -11.13
CA TRP A 18 -53.59 5.24 -11.49
C TRP A 18 -52.60 6.17 -10.78
N ALA A 19 -52.73 6.30 -9.45
CA ALA A 19 -51.77 7.06 -8.65
C ALA A 19 -51.23 6.29 -7.43
N GLN A 20 -51.64 5.03 -7.23
CA GLN A 20 -51.22 4.24 -6.07
C GLN A 20 -50.52 2.94 -6.49
N SER A 21 -49.34 3.05 -7.11
CA SER A 21 -48.42 1.90 -7.25
C SER A 21 -46.93 2.28 -7.39
N ASN A 22 -46.57 3.57 -7.35
CA ASN A 22 -45.19 4.01 -7.60
C ASN A 22 -44.20 3.72 -6.46
N ALA A 23 -44.66 3.37 -5.25
CA ALA A 23 -43.76 3.11 -4.12
C ALA A 23 -43.00 1.78 -4.25
N THR A 24 -43.66 0.71 -4.73
CA THR A 24 -43.01 -0.59 -4.98
C THR A 24 -42.37 -0.65 -6.36
N ALA A 25 -42.95 0.04 -7.35
CA ALA A 25 -42.36 0.16 -8.68
C ALA A 25 -41.02 0.92 -8.61
N GLY A 26 -40.95 1.99 -7.81
CA GLY A 26 -39.73 2.78 -7.67
C GLY A 26 -38.58 2.10 -6.93
N SER A 27 -38.78 1.00 -6.20
CA SER A 27 -37.66 0.20 -5.63
C SER A 27 -37.23 -0.91 -6.59
N ALA A 28 -38.19 -1.59 -7.22
CA ALA A 28 -37.92 -2.59 -8.25
C ALA A 28 -37.17 -2.01 -9.45
N ASP A 29 -37.49 -0.76 -9.83
CA ASP A 29 -36.82 -0.01 -10.90
C ASP A 29 -35.35 0.32 -10.56
N LEU A 30 -35.07 0.76 -9.32
CA LEU A 30 -33.69 1.02 -8.89
C LEU A 30 -32.84 -0.24 -8.84
N ASP A 31 -33.40 -1.37 -8.41
CA ASP A 31 -32.67 -2.64 -8.38
C ASP A 31 -32.44 -3.19 -9.80
N ALA A 32 -33.38 -2.95 -10.73
CA ALA A 32 -33.18 -3.25 -12.15
C ALA A 32 -32.06 -2.40 -12.76
N GLU A 33 -32.04 -1.09 -12.47
CA GLU A 33 -31.00 -0.19 -12.96
C GLU A 33 -29.62 -0.52 -12.37
N LYS A 34 -29.55 -0.93 -11.09
CA LYS A 34 -28.30 -1.45 -10.50
C LYS A 34 -27.77 -2.68 -11.24
N ARG A 35 -28.65 -3.63 -11.60
CA ARG A 35 -28.24 -4.83 -12.35
C ARG A 35 -27.74 -4.46 -13.74
N ARG A 36 -28.40 -3.51 -14.41
CA ARG A 36 -27.97 -2.98 -15.71
C ARG A 36 -26.57 -2.36 -15.61
N LEU A 37 -26.35 -1.47 -14.63
CA LEU A 37 -25.05 -0.82 -14.40
C LEU A 37 -23.95 -1.82 -14.06
N SER A 38 -24.26 -2.85 -13.27
CA SER A 38 -23.33 -3.94 -12.97
C SER A 38 -22.93 -4.71 -14.23
N ALA A 39 -23.89 -5.00 -15.12
CA ALA A 39 -23.62 -5.69 -16.38
C ALA A 39 -22.79 -4.82 -17.33
N GLU A 40 -23.06 -3.51 -17.38
CA GLU A 40 -22.28 -2.56 -18.18
C GLU A 40 -20.84 -2.45 -17.68
N ARG A 41 -20.66 -2.40 -16.36
CA ARG A 41 -19.33 -2.43 -15.73
C ARG A 41 -18.58 -3.72 -16.07
N GLU A 42 -19.23 -4.87 -16.00
CA GLU A 42 -18.61 -6.15 -16.37
C GLU A 42 -18.19 -6.16 -17.85
N ALA A 43 -19.00 -5.59 -18.74
CA ALA A 43 -18.66 -5.47 -20.16
C ALA A 43 -17.42 -4.57 -20.38
N ILE A 44 -17.31 -3.45 -19.67
CA ILE A 44 -16.13 -2.57 -19.72
C ILE A 44 -14.88 -3.29 -19.21
N GLU A 45 -14.98 -4.02 -18.09
CA GLU A 45 -13.84 -4.78 -17.55
C GLU A 45 -13.37 -5.89 -18.50
N LYS A 46 -14.31 -6.60 -19.14
CA LYS A 46 -13.99 -7.61 -20.17
C LYS A 46 -13.21 -6.99 -21.33
N ARG A 47 -13.72 -5.88 -21.89
CA ARG A 47 -13.04 -5.14 -22.96
C ARG A 47 -11.66 -4.67 -22.54
N TYR A 48 -11.53 -4.12 -21.34
CA TYR A 48 -10.24 -3.67 -20.81
C TYR A 48 -9.21 -4.81 -20.70
N VAL A 49 -9.63 -6.00 -20.27
CA VAL A 49 -8.73 -7.17 -20.20
C VAL A 49 -8.27 -7.60 -21.59
N GLU A 50 -9.18 -7.62 -22.57
CA GLU A 50 -8.87 -7.93 -23.97
C GLU A 50 -7.93 -6.89 -24.59
N GLU A 51 -8.20 -5.60 -24.41
CA GLU A 51 -7.36 -4.49 -24.87
C GLU A 51 -5.96 -4.56 -24.25
N ARG A 52 -5.87 -4.87 -22.94
CA ARG A 52 -4.59 -5.01 -22.24
C ARG A 52 -3.77 -6.17 -22.82
N ALA A 53 -4.40 -7.30 -23.12
CA ALA A 53 -3.74 -8.41 -23.79
C ALA A 53 -3.27 -8.05 -25.20
N ALA A 54 -4.04 -7.25 -25.94
CA ALA A 54 -3.64 -6.73 -27.24
C ALA A 54 -2.48 -5.72 -27.15
N CYS A 55 -2.42 -4.90 -26.10
CA CYS A 55 -1.33 -3.94 -25.89
C CYS A 55 0.04 -4.61 -25.77
N TYR A 56 0.14 -5.76 -25.10
CA TYR A 56 1.40 -6.50 -24.97
C TYR A 56 1.94 -7.04 -26.30
N LYS A 57 1.14 -7.03 -27.37
CA LYS A 57 1.57 -7.42 -28.73
C LYS A 57 2.05 -6.23 -29.57
N LYS A 58 2.02 -5.00 -29.04
CA LYS A 58 2.44 -3.78 -29.75
C LYS A 58 3.85 -3.36 -29.35
N PHE A 59 4.51 -2.57 -30.19
CA PHE A 59 5.82 -1.99 -29.87
C PHE A 59 5.73 -0.90 -28.79
N ALA A 60 4.73 -0.03 -28.85
CA ALA A 60 4.49 1.03 -27.86
C ALA A 60 3.57 0.55 -26.73
N VAL A 61 4.01 -0.45 -25.97
CA VAL A 61 3.19 -1.09 -24.92
C VAL A 61 2.75 -0.08 -23.85
N GLU A 62 3.65 0.74 -23.33
CA GLU A 62 3.36 1.69 -22.25
C GLU A 62 2.32 2.74 -22.64
N ASP A 63 2.40 3.27 -23.86
CA ASP A 63 1.43 4.25 -24.36
C ASP A 63 0.06 3.59 -24.58
N CYS A 64 0.04 2.38 -25.14
CA CYS A 64 -1.20 1.61 -25.30
C CYS A 64 -1.86 1.31 -23.94
N LEU A 65 -1.07 0.87 -22.95
CA LEU A 65 -1.58 0.60 -21.60
C LEU A 65 -2.12 1.86 -20.93
N ARG A 66 -1.47 3.02 -21.13
CA ARG A 66 -1.94 4.31 -20.62
C ARG A 66 -3.26 4.71 -21.25
N GLU A 67 -3.41 4.56 -22.56
CA GLU A 67 -4.65 4.86 -23.28
C GLU A 67 -5.80 3.97 -22.81
N SER A 68 -5.58 2.64 -22.77
CA SER A 68 -6.60 1.68 -22.32
C SER A 68 -7.06 1.94 -20.87
N ARG A 69 -6.12 2.29 -19.97
CA ARG A 69 -6.47 2.72 -18.59
C ARG A 69 -7.29 4.00 -18.58
N THR A 70 -6.98 4.96 -19.45
CA THR A 70 -7.70 6.24 -19.53
C THR A 70 -9.12 6.04 -20.03
N ARG A 71 -9.29 5.21 -21.06
CA ARG A 71 -10.60 4.83 -21.61
C ARG A 71 -11.47 4.13 -20.57
N ARG A 72 -10.94 3.10 -19.89
CA ARG A 72 -11.64 2.42 -18.80
C ARG A 72 -12.09 3.38 -17.70
N ARG A 73 -11.24 4.32 -17.29
CA ARG A 73 -11.61 5.32 -16.27
C ARG A 73 -12.79 6.17 -16.74
N ALA A 74 -12.72 6.73 -17.95
CA ALA A 74 -13.78 7.57 -18.51
C ALA A 74 -15.13 6.84 -18.59
N GLU A 75 -15.13 5.59 -19.06
CA GLU A 75 -16.35 4.76 -19.16
C GLU A 75 -16.90 4.40 -17.77
N THR A 76 -16.02 3.99 -16.84
CA THR A 76 -16.43 3.60 -15.48
C THR A 76 -16.90 4.80 -14.65
N ASP A 77 -16.36 5.99 -14.88
CA ASP A 77 -16.72 7.19 -14.10
C ASP A 77 -18.17 7.63 -14.35
N ASN A 78 -18.72 7.39 -15.54
CA ASN A 78 -20.15 7.60 -15.79
C ASN A 78 -21.00 6.66 -14.93
N ILE A 79 -20.68 5.36 -14.93
CA ILE A 79 -21.38 4.33 -14.15
C ILE A 79 -21.35 4.68 -12.65
N LYS A 80 -20.17 5.04 -12.12
CA LYS A 80 -20.03 5.41 -10.70
C LYS A 80 -20.95 6.56 -10.29
N ARG A 81 -21.12 7.57 -11.16
CA ARG A 81 -22.04 8.69 -10.88
C ARG A 81 -23.49 8.21 -10.79
N GLN A 82 -23.91 7.32 -11.68
CA GLN A 82 -25.25 6.74 -11.65
C GLN A 82 -25.46 5.86 -10.41
N GLU A 83 -24.51 4.98 -10.09
CA GLU A 83 -24.55 4.14 -8.88
C GLU A 83 -24.62 4.99 -7.60
N THR A 84 -23.86 6.09 -7.54
CA THR A 84 -23.88 7.02 -6.40
C THR A 84 -25.26 7.66 -6.26
N ALA A 85 -25.85 8.15 -7.35
CA ALA A 85 -27.19 8.74 -7.32
C ALA A 85 -28.25 7.73 -6.83
N ILE A 86 -28.18 6.48 -7.30
CA ILE A 86 -29.09 5.41 -6.84
C ILE A 86 -28.89 5.13 -5.34
N ASN A 87 -27.64 5.03 -4.88
CA ASN A 87 -27.34 4.77 -3.47
C ASN A 87 -27.81 5.92 -2.57
N ASP A 88 -27.68 7.16 -3.02
CA ASP A 88 -28.17 8.34 -2.30
C ASP A 88 -29.70 8.33 -2.18
N ILE A 89 -30.42 8.02 -3.27
CA ILE A 89 -31.89 7.86 -3.25
C ILE A 89 -32.28 6.77 -2.24
N GLN A 90 -31.60 5.62 -2.26
CA GLN A 90 -31.88 4.54 -1.33
C GLN A 90 -31.60 4.93 0.12
N ARG A 91 -30.50 5.65 0.38
CA ARG A 91 -30.16 6.18 1.71
C ARG A 91 -31.21 7.16 2.22
N GLN A 92 -31.70 8.05 1.37
CA GLN A 92 -32.77 8.99 1.73
C GLN A 92 -34.07 8.26 2.04
N ARG A 93 -34.45 7.27 1.22
CA ARG A 93 -35.66 6.45 1.43
C ARG A 93 -35.58 5.65 2.73
N SER A 94 -34.45 5.00 3.01
CA SER A 94 -34.27 4.23 4.24
C SER A 94 -34.24 5.14 5.48
N GLY A 95 -33.59 6.30 5.39
CA GLY A 95 -33.61 7.31 6.45
C GLY A 95 -35.02 7.84 6.74
N ALA A 96 -35.79 8.18 5.70
CA ALA A 96 -37.16 8.63 5.84
C ALA A 96 -38.08 7.53 6.40
N ALA A 97 -37.90 6.27 5.97
CA ALA A 97 -38.64 5.14 6.52
C ALA A 97 -38.33 4.91 8.00
N GLU A 98 -37.06 5.06 8.42
CA GLU A 98 -36.69 4.92 9.83
C GLU A 98 -37.22 6.06 10.69
N LEU A 99 -37.19 7.31 10.19
CA LEU A 99 -37.82 8.44 10.86
C LEU A 99 -39.32 8.21 11.08
N ARG A 100 -40.05 7.73 10.07
CA ARG A 100 -41.47 7.39 10.22
C ARG A 100 -41.71 6.34 11.30
N LYS A 101 -40.88 5.29 11.36
CA LYS A 101 -40.97 4.29 12.43
C LYS A 101 -40.69 4.88 13.81
N LEU A 102 -39.77 5.84 13.92
CA LEU A 102 -39.51 6.52 15.18
C LEU A 102 -40.69 7.41 15.58
N ASP A 103 -41.29 8.13 14.65
CA ASP A 103 -42.48 8.96 14.90
C ASP A 103 -43.68 8.10 15.31
N GLU A 104 -43.90 6.96 14.63
CA GLU A 104 -44.91 5.96 15.01
C GLU A 104 -44.67 5.43 16.43
N LYS A 105 -43.42 5.11 16.78
CA LYS A 105 -43.04 4.68 18.13
C LYS A 105 -43.17 5.78 19.18
N ALA A 106 -42.92 7.04 18.82
CA ALA A 106 -43.04 8.18 19.71
C ALA A 106 -44.51 8.52 20.00
N GLY A 107 -45.40 8.32 19.01
CA GLY A 107 -46.85 8.44 19.17
C GLY A 107 -47.48 7.34 20.02
N THR A 108 -46.80 6.19 20.18
CA THR A 108 -47.21 5.13 21.12
C THR A 108 -46.58 5.36 22.49
N GLN A 109 -47.39 5.31 23.55
CA GLN A 109 -46.89 5.44 24.92
C GLN A 109 -45.89 4.32 25.22
N ARG A 110 -44.64 4.68 25.51
CA ARG A 110 -43.56 3.73 25.77
C ARG A 110 -43.94 2.86 26.96
N SER A 111 -44.02 1.55 26.77
CA SER A 111 -44.23 0.61 27.87
C SER A 111 -43.04 0.70 28.85
N VAL A 112 -43.33 0.65 30.15
CA VAL A 112 -42.28 0.63 31.18
C VAL A 112 -41.44 -0.63 30.97
N ASP A 113 -40.13 -0.45 30.80
CA ASP A 113 -39.19 -1.56 30.64
C ASP A 113 -39.22 -2.47 31.87
N THR A 114 -39.14 -3.79 31.68
CA THR A 114 -39.06 -4.74 32.80
C THR A 114 -37.77 -4.50 33.61
N PRO A 115 -37.73 -4.84 34.90
CA PRO A 115 -36.54 -4.67 35.74
C PRO A 115 -35.25 -5.26 35.11
N GLU A 116 -35.36 -6.39 34.42
CA GLU A 116 -34.23 -7.05 33.74
C GLU A 116 -33.70 -6.18 32.58
N LYS A 117 -34.59 -5.59 31.77
CA LYS A 117 -34.20 -4.69 30.68
C LYS A 117 -33.56 -3.40 31.20
N GLN A 118 -34.07 -2.88 32.32
CA GLN A 118 -33.47 -1.71 32.99
C GLN A 118 -32.06 -2.02 33.46
N GLN A 119 -31.86 -3.17 34.13
CA GLN A 119 -30.54 -3.59 34.59
C GLN A 119 -29.58 -3.84 33.41
N GLN A 120 -30.06 -4.46 32.33
CA GLN A 120 -29.27 -4.64 31.11
C GLN A 120 -28.87 -3.30 30.47
N SER A 121 -29.78 -2.31 30.44
CA SER A 121 -29.47 -0.97 29.93
C SER A 121 -28.37 -0.28 30.75
N ILE A 122 -28.43 -0.40 32.08
CA ILE A 122 -27.42 0.15 32.99
C ILE A 122 -26.06 -0.53 32.74
N GLN A 123 -26.03 -1.86 32.59
CA GLN A 123 -24.77 -2.56 32.28
C GLN A 123 -24.23 -2.17 30.91
N ASN A 124 -25.07 -2.14 29.87
CA ASN A 124 -24.66 -1.68 28.55
C ASN A 124 -24.13 -0.24 28.54
N GLN A 125 -24.65 0.61 29.42
CA GLN A 125 -24.15 1.97 29.61
C GLN A 125 -22.76 1.97 30.26
N LYS A 126 -22.57 1.20 31.35
CA LYS A 126 -21.25 1.03 31.98
C LYS A 126 -20.22 0.48 31.00
N ASP A 127 -20.58 -0.52 30.19
CA ASP A 127 -19.69 -1.09 29.17
C ASP A 127 -19.33 -0.09 28.07
N ARG A 128 -20.24 0.83 27.73
CA ARG A 128 -19.96 1.92 26.79
C ARG A 128 -19.00 2.94 27.39
N GLU A 129 -19.22 3.32 28.65
CA GLU A 129 -18.37 4.26 29.38
C GLU A 129 -16.96 3.70 29.58
N GLN A 130 -16.85 2.41 29.94
CA GLN A 130 -15.58 1.74 30.06
C GLN A 130 -14.82 1.70 28.73
N ARG A 131 -15.48 1.29 27.63
CA ARG A 131 -14.84 1.31 26.29
C ARG A 131 -14.43 2.72 25.88
N ALA A 132 -15.22 3.73 26.20
CA ALA A 132 -14.87 5.12 25.92
C ALA A 132 -13.64 5.55 26.72
N ALA A 133 -13.53 5.16 28.00
CA ALA A 133 -12.37 5.41 28.85
C ALA A 133 -11.12 4.68 28.33
N ASP A 134 -11.24 3.41 27.95
CA ASP A 134 -10.14 2.61 27.38
C ASP A 134 -9.63 3.23 26.08
N HIS A 135 -10.53 3.64 25.18
CA HIS A 135 -10.15 4.35 23.95
C HIS A 135 -9.51 5.71 24.23
N ALA A 136 -9.97 6.45 25.24
CA ALA A 136 -9.35 7.70 25.65
C ALA A 136 -7.95 7.48 26.21
N ALA A 137 -7.76 6.46 27.06
CA ALA A 137 -6.48 6.06 27.61
C ALA A 137 -5.51 5.60 26.51
N GLY A 138 -5.97 4.79 25.55
CA GLY A 138 -5.18 4.37 24.40
C GLY A 138 -4.73 5.54 23.52
N ARG A 139 -5.62 6.51 23.26
CA ARG A 139 -5.26 7.75 22.54
C ARG A 139 -4.26 8.60 23.33
N ALA A 140 -4.42 8.72 24.65
CA ALA A 140 -3.51 9.45 25.51
C ALA A 140 -2.11 8.80 25.56
N SER A 141 -2.03 7.48 25.68
CA SER A 141 -0.77 6.72 25.62
C SER A 141 -0.08 6.92 24.26
N THR A 142 -0.84 6.78 23.17
CA THR A 142 -0.33 7.04 21.82
C THR A 142 0.21 8.47 21.71
N ALA A 143 -0.51 9.46 22.23
CA ALA A 143 -0.05 10.85 22.20
C ALA A 143 1.21 11.08 23.05
N ALA A 144 1.30 10.48 24.24
CA ALA A 144 2.47 10.58 25.11
C ALA A 144 3.74 10.04 24.45
N GLU A 145 3.63 8.94 23.70
CA GLU A 145 4.76 8.32 22.97
C GLU A 145 5.07 8.99 21.62
N ALA A 146 4.28 9.97 21.17
CA ALA A 146 4.43 10.55 19.84
C ALA A 146 5.81 11.21 19.64
N ALA A 147 6.30 11.94 20.64
CA ALA A 147 7.61 12.57 20.59
C ALA A 147 8.75 11.55 20.53
N GLU A 148 8.62 10.41 21.21
CA GLU A 148 9.62 9.35 21.17
C GLU A 148 9.63 8.66 19.80
N ARG A 149 8.45 8.31 19.26
CA ARG A 149 8.35 7.72 17.92
C ARG A 149 8.93 8.64 16.85
N GLU A 150 8.73 9.95 16.96
CA GLU A 150 9.34 10.93 16.06
C GLU A 150 10.87 10.92 16.17
N ARG A 151 11.42 10.91 17.40
CA ARG A 151 12.89 10.81 17.60
C ARG A 151 13.45 9.52 17.02
N GLN A 152 12.78 8.39 17.23
CA GLN A 152 13.18 7.10 16.67
C GLN A 152 13.15 7.12 15.14
N PHE A 153 12.12 7.75 14.55
CA PHE A 153 12.01 7.89 13.10
C PHE A 153 13.13 8.77 12.53
N GLN A 154 13.40 9.92 13.14
CA GLN A 154 14.50 10.81 12.74
C GLN A 154 15.87 10.13 12.87
N SER A 155 16.11 9.40 13.96
CA SER A 155 17.35 8.62 14.16
C SER A 155 17.53 7.56 13.07
N LYS A 156 16.46 6.83 12.72
CA LYS A 156 16.50 5.87 11.61
C LYS A 156 16.79 6.56 10.28
N GLN A 157 16.16 7.71 9.99
CA GLN A 157 16.46 8.47 8.78
C GLN A 157 17.91 8.92 8.70
N GLN A 158 18.46 9.44 9.81
CA GLN A 158 19.86 9.85 9.88
C GLN A 158 20.80 8.66 9.63
N SER A 159 20.55 7.52 10.29
CA SER A 159 21.34 6.30 10.05
C SER A 159 21.29 5.82 8.60
N HIS A 160 20.12 5.89 7.96
CA HIS A 160 19.97 5.54 6.55
C HIS A 160 20.71 6.51 5.64
N ALA A 161 20.67 7.81 5.91
CA ALA A 161 21.42 8.82 5.17
C ALA A 161 22.93 8.62 5.33
N ASP A 162 23.40 8.32 6.54
CA ASP A 162 24.81 8.06 6.84
C ASP A 162 25.31 6.80 6.11
N GLU A 163 24.54 5.72 6.13
CA GLU A 163 24.89 4.49 5.40
C GLU A 163 24.90 4.71 3.88
N GLN A 164 23.96 5.49 3.35
CA GLN A 164 23.97 5.87 1.94
C GLN A 164 25.19 6.72 1.58
N ALA A 165 25.56 7.69 2.43
CA ALA A 165 26.74 8.53 2.24
C ALA A 165 28.03 7.68 2.26
N LYS A 166 28.19 6.79 3.24
CA LYS A 166 29.33 5.85 3.31
C LYS A 166 29.39 4.91 2.11
N ALA A 167 28.23 4.42 1.64
CA ALA A 167 28.18 3.57 0.45
C ALA A 167 28.58 4.34 -0.82
N ALA A 168 28.14 5.58 -0.96
CA ALA A 168 28.54 6.47 -2.05
C ALA A 168 30.05 6.76 -2.00
N GLN A 169 30.60 7.08 -0.83
CA GLN A 169 32.03 7.30 -0.64
C GLN A 169 32.84 6.05 -1.03
N ARG A 170 32.48 4.87 -0.53
CA ARG A 170 33.15 3.61 -0.90
C ARG A 170 33.12 3.34 -2.40
N ARG A 171 32.01 3.64 -3.07
CA ARG A 171 31.89 3.51 -4.54
C ARG A 171 32.78 4.52 -5.27
N ALA A 172 32.91 5.75 -4.76
CA ALA A 172 33.77 6.77 -5.34
C ALA A 172 35.27 6.43 -5.16
N GLU A 173 35.65 5.87 -4.02
CA GLU A 173 37.04 5.48 -3.71
C GLU A 173 37.46 4.13 -4.34
N ALA A 174 36.50 3.28 -4.72
CA ALA A 174 36.76 1.94 -5.24
C ALA A 174 37.76 1.90 -6.42
N PRO A 175 37.69 2.77 -7.45
CA PRO A 175 38.63 2.73 -8.57
C PRO A 175 40.07 3.03 -8.14
N GLU A 176 40.27 3.96 -7.21
CA GLU A 176 41.60 4.29 -6.70
C GLU A 176 42.14 3.16 -5.82
N ALA A 177 41.29 2.59 -4.96
CA ALA A 177 41.65 1.44 -4.14
C ALA A 177 42.11 0.25 -4.99
N VAL A 178 41.41 -0.04 -6.09
CA VAL A 178 41.80 -1.08 -7.06
C VAL A 178 43.17 -0.75 -7.69
N ARG A 179 43.37 0.47 -8.18
CA ARG A 179 44.68 0.88 -8.77
C ARG A 179 45.84 0.73 -7.80
N ARG A 180 45.67 1.17 -6.55
CA ARG A 180 46.69 1.04 -5.49
C ARG A 180 47.00 -0.44 -5.19
N PHE A 181 45.98 -1.30 -5.22
CA PHE A 181 46.15 -2.73 -5.02
C PHE A 181 46.90 -3.38 -6.19
N GLU A 182 46.52 -3.09 -7.42
CA GLU A 182 47.21 -3.57 -8.64
C GLU A 182 48.68 -3.12 -8.66
N GLU A 183 48.95 -1.85 -8.33
CA GLU A 183 50.31 -1.34 -8.26
C GLU A 183 51.15 -2.06 -7.19
N LYS A 184 50.58 -2.32 -6.00
CA LYS A 184 51.27 -3.08 -4.95
C LYS A 184 51.58 -4.49 -5.43
N GLN A 185 50.67 -5.15 -6.14
CA GLN A 185 50.93 -6.47 -6.72
C GLN A 185 52.05 -6.43 -7.76
N ARG A 186 52.04 -5.43 -8.66
CA ARG A 186 53.08 -5.24 -9.67
C ARG A 186 54.45 -5.05 -9.02
N ARG A 187 54.56 -4.13 -8.05
CA ARG A 187 55.81 -3.89 -7.31
C ARG A 187 56.30 -5.14 -6.58
N ALA A 188 55.39 -5.93 -5.99
CA ALA A 188 55.75 -7.19 -5.34
C ALA A 188 56.26 -8.23 -6.34
N ALA A 189 55.67 -8.32 -7.53
CA ALA A 189 56.13 -9.22 -8.60
C ALA A 189 57.49 -8.78 -9.16
N GLU A 190 57.69 -7.49 -9.42
CA GLU A 190 58.97 -6.91 -9.85
C GLU A 190 60.08 -7.19 -8.82
N HIS A 191 59.81 -6.99 -7.53
CA HIS A 191 60.79 -7.27 -6.48
C HIS A 191 61.17 -8.75 -6.42
N ARG A 192 60.20 -9.67 -6.57
CA ARG A 192 60.48 -11.12 -6.64
C ARG A 192 61.38 -11.45 -7.84
N ALA A 193 61.02 -10.97 -9.02
CA ALA A 193 61.80 -11.18 -10.25
C ALA A 193 63.21 -10.61 -10.15
N ASP A 194 63.39 -9.42 -9.55
CA ASP A 194 64.73 -8.84 -9.36
C ASP A 194 65.58 -9.69 -8.40
N ARG A 195 65.00 -10.18 -7.30
CA ARG A 195 65.71 -11.09 -6.39
C ARG A 195 66.09 -12.41 -7.06
N GLU A 196 65.20 -12.99 -7.86
CA GLU A 196 65.49 -14.20 -8.63
C GLU A 196 66.64 -13.97 -9.63
N ARG A 197 66.63 -12.84 -10.35
CA ARG A 197 67.73 -12.43 -11.23
C ARG A 197 69.05 -12.27 -10.48
N ARG A 198 69.05 -11.58 -9.33
CA ARG A 198 70.25 -11.42 -8.50
C ARG A 198 70.77 -12.76 -7.99
N ASN A 199 69.88 -13.66 -7.60
CA ASN A 199 70.25 -15.01 -7.14
C ASN A 199 70.84 -15.84 -8.28
N ALA A 200 70.26 -15.81 -9.48
CA ALA A 200 70.82 -16.47 -10.66
C ALA A 200 72.21 -15.96 -11.01
N GLN A 201 72.38 -14.62 -11.07
CA GLN A 201 73.70 -13.99 -11.30
C GLN A 201 74.74 -14.36 -10.24
N GLN A 202 74.32 -14.53 -8.97
CA GLN A 202 75.22 -14.99 -7.90
C GLN A 202 75.58 -16.48 -8.03
N ARG A 203 74.67 -17.32 -8.54
CA ARG A 203 74.95 -18.75 -8.79
C ARG A 203 75.98 -18.96 -9.91
N ASP A 204 75.97 -18.10 -10.92
CA ASP A 204 76.90 -18.16 -12.05
C ASP A 204 78.27 -17.51 -11.73
N LYS A 205 78.40 -16.89 -10.55
CA LYS A 205 79.66 -16.30 -10.08
C LYS A 205 80.54 -17.40 -9.47
N PRO A 206 81.83 -17.51 -9.85
CA PRO A 206 82.71 -18.55 -9.29
C PRO A 206 82.78 -18.40 -7.77
N ARG A 207 82.57 -19.50 -7.03
CA ARG A 207 82.72 -19.51 -5.57
C ARG A 207 84.14 -19.11 -5.21
N GLY A 208 84.29 -18.10 -4.36
CA GLY A 208 85.58 -17.73 -3.80
C GLY A 208 86.22 -18.90 -3.05
N ALA A 209 87.55 -18.91 -2.97
CA ALA A 209 88.30 -19.95 -2.29
C ALA A 209 87.76 -20.18 -0.86
N PRO A 210 87.68 -21.43 -0.38
CA PRO A 210 87.17 -21.72 0.96
C PRO A 210 87.99 -20.98 2.01
N LEU A 211 87.30 -20.49 3.05
CA LEU A 211 87.94 -19.84 4.19
C LEU A 211 89.02 -20.78 4.75
N PRO A 212 90.21 -20.26 5.12
CA PRO A 212 91.27 -21.07 5.70
C PRO A 212 90.74 -21.80 6.94
N PRO A 213 91.13 -23.07 7.16
CA PRO A 213 90.69 -23.81 8.33
C PRO A 213 91.07 -23.04 9.60
N PRO A 214 90.20 -23.03 10.64
CA PRO A 214 90.57 -22.47 11.92
C PRO A 214 91.87 -23.15 12.40
N PRO A 215 92.81 -22.40 13.00
CA PRO A 215 94.06 -22.98 13.49
C PRO A 215 93.75 -24.13 14.44
N ALA A 216 94.45 -25.24 14.26
CA ALA A 216 94.36 -26.39 15.15
C ALA A 216 94.64 -25.93 16.59
N GLU A 217 93.67 -26.14 17.48
CA GLU A 217 93.97 -26.12 18.91
C GLU A 217 95.05 -27.18 19.18
N PRO A 218 96.14 -26.85 19.88
CA PRO A 218 97.12 -27.86 20.28
C PRO A 218 96.43 -28.87 21.19
N GLY A 219 96.38 -30.12 20.75
CA GLY A 219 96.06 -31.24 21.63
C GLY A 219 97.03 -31.25 22.82
N PRO A 220 96.58 -31.69 24.01
CA PRO A 220 97.38 -31.61 25.22
C PRO A 220 98.59 -32.54 25.15
N ALA A 221 99.80 -31.99 25.26
CA ALA A 221 100.92 -32.74 25.80
C ALA A 221 100.77 -32.75 27.33
N LYS A 222 100.37 -33.89 27.88
CA LYS A 222 100.62 -34.23 29.29
C LYS A 222 102.12 -34.53 29.44
N PRO A 223 102.64 -34.29 30.65
CA PRO A 223 103.77 -33.40 30.99
C PRO A 223 105.04 -33.53 30.13
#